data_AF-A0A4Y4MB26-F1
#
_entry.id   AF-A0A4Y4MB26-F1
#
_cell.length_a   1.000
_cell.length_b   1.000
_cell.length_c   1.000
_cell.angle_alpha   90.00
_cell.angle_beta   90.00
_cell.angle_gamma   90.00
#
_symmetry.space_group_name_H-M   'P 1'
#
loop_
_entity.id
_entity.type
_entity.pdbx_description
1 polymer ?
#
loop_
_entity_poly.entity_id
_entity_poly.type
_entity_poly.pdbx_seq_one_letter_code
_entity_poly.pdbx_strand_id
1 'polypeptide(L)' 'MFLVGFWCIFMFFGLVIPMWLTEGLKEYFGKVKPFDPEDIRRKLITEQEGVEVIYNEPKGNGPFIHDHGHHH' A
#
# COMPACT_ATOMS: atom_id res chain seq x y z
N MET A 1 17.89 31.68 21.01
CA MET A 1 16.95 31.70 19.85
C MET A 1 17.68 31.69 18.51
N PHE A 2 18.74 32.49 18.30
CA PHE A 2 19.50 32.51 17.04
C PHE A 2 20.27 31.21 16.72
N LEU A 3 20.88 30.56 17.72
CA LEU A 3 21.69 29.33 17.53
C LEU A 3 20.86 28.13 17.03
N VAL A 4 19.62 27.99 17.50
CA VAL A 4 18.74 26.89 17.10
C VAL A 4 18.20 27.11 15.69
N GLY A 5 17.85 28.35 15.34
CA GLY A 5 17.42 28.70 13.98
C GLY A 5 18.52 28.45 12.94
N PHE A 6 19.77 28.81 13.25
CA PHE A 6 20.92 28.55 12.38
C PHE A 6 21.18 27.05 12.19
N TRP A 7 21.06 26.25 13.25
CA TRP A 7 21.20 24.80 13.17
C TRP A 7 20.15 24.13 12.28
N CYS A 8 18.88 24.57 12.37
CA CYS A 8 17.80 24.05 11.53
C CYS A 8 18.03 24.37 10.05
N ILE A 9 18.48 25.59 9.73
CA ILE A 9 18.81 25.99 8.35
C ILE A 9 19.96 25.13 7.82
N PHE A 10 21.02 24.93 8.60
CA PHE A 10 22.15 24.11 8.18
C PHE A 10 21.77 22.65 7.93
N MET A 11 20.95 22.05 8.79
CA MET A 11 20.42 20.69 8.59
C MET A 11 19.51 20.60 7.35
N PHE A 12 18.70 21.62 7.09
CA PHE A 12 17.82 21.65 5.92
C PHE A 12 18.62 21.70 4.61
N PHE A 13 19.59 22.61 4.51
CA PHE A 13 20.43 22.73 3.32
C PHE A 13 21.47 21.61 3.18
N GLY A 14 21.97 21.06 4.29
CA GLY A 14 23.02 20.03 4.29
C GLY A 14 22.51 18.59 4.20
N LEU A 15 21.31 18.29 4.69
CA LEU A 15 20.76 16.93 4.68
C LEU A 15 19.47 16.81 3.87
N VAL A 16 18.49 17.68 4.08
CA VAL A 16 17.16 17.53 3.48
C VAL A 16 17.20 17.80 1.97
N ILE A 17 17.79 18.93 1.55
CA ILE A 17 17.89 19.28 0.13
C ILE A 17 18.73 18.25 -0.65
N PRO A 18 19.93 17.84 -0.20
CA PRO A 18 20.72 16.86 -0.93
C PRO A 18 20.02 15.50 -1.00
N MET A 19 19.37 15.06 0.08
CA MET A 19 18.62 13.80 0.07
C MET A 19 17.51 13.86 -0.99
N TRP A 20 16.69 14.91 -1.00
CA TRP A 20 15.62 15.06 -1.98
C TRP A 20 16.13 15.16 -3.43
N LEU A 21 17.21 15.92 -3.66
CA LEU A 21 17.84 16.04 -4.98
C LEU A 21 18.43 14.70 -5.44
N THR A 22 19.06 13.94 -4.53
CA THR A 22 19.65 12.64 -4.88
C THR A 22 18.59 11.59 -5.21
N GLU A 23 17.45 11.59 -4.53
CA GLU A 23 16.32 10.72 -4.86
C GLU A 23 15.70 11.11 -6.20
N GLY A 24 15.46 12.39 -6.45
CA GLY A 24 14.96 12.87 -7.75
C GLY A 24 15.93 12.58 -8.91
N LEU A 25 17.24 12.71 -8.69
CA LEU A 25 18.24 12.34 -9.68
C LEU A 25 18.30 10.83 -9.91
N LYS A 26 18.20 10.00 -8.86
CA LYS A 26 18.15 8.53 -9.01
C LYS A 26 16.94 8.09 -9.84
N GLU A 27 15.80 8.75 -9.64
CA GLU A 27 14.58 8.53 -10.42
C GLU A 27 14.78 8.97 -11.88
N TYR A 28 15.30 10.19 -12.12
CA TYR A 28 15.56 10.69 -13.48
C TYR A 28 16.58 9.82 -14.25
N PHE A 29 17.62 9.33 -13.57
CA PHE A 29 18.61 8.42 -14.17
C PHE A 29 18.13 6.97 -14.29
N GLY A 30 16.88 6.66 -13.90
CA GLY A 30 16.32 5.31 -14.02
C GLY A 30 17.06 4.25 -13.21
N LYS A 31 17.84 4.66 -12.20
CA LYS A 31 18.57 3.74 -11.30
C LYS A 31 17.73 3.25 -10.13
N VAL A 32 16.45 3.63 -10.11
CA VAL A 32 15.45 3.09 -9.20
C VAL A 32 15.02 1.71 -9.67
N LYS A 33 14.63 0.85 -8.72
CA LYS A 33 14.18 -0.52 -9.02
C LYS A 33 13.03 -0.43 -10.04
N PRO A 34 13.12 -1.11 -11.19
CA PRO A 34 11.97 -1.23 -12.07
C PRO A 34 10.86 -1.89 -11.27
N PHE A 35 9.78 -1.14 -11.06
CA PHE A 35 8.57 -1.69 -10.48
C PHE A 35 7.64 -2.05 -11.63
N ASP A 36 7.05 -3.24 -11.59
CA ASP A 36 5.95 -3.57 -12.48
C ASP A 36 4.70 -2.84 -11.96
N PRO A 37 4.07 -1.95 -12.75
CA PRO A 37 2.83 -1.29 -12.35
C PRO A 37 1.75 -2.30 -11.96
N GLU A 38 1.75 -3.51 -12.52
CA GLU A 38 0.79 -4.56 -12.22
C GLU A 38 0.97 -5.19 -10.83
N ASP A 39 2.15 -5.06 -10.20
CA ASP A 39 2.38 -5.50 -8.82
C ASP A 39 1.88 -4.49 -7.78
N ILE A 40 1.89 -3.20 -8.12
CA ILE A 40 1.43 -2.11 -7.24
C ILE A 40 -0.07 -1.83 -7.44
N ARG A 41 -0.57 -2.10 -8.65
CA ARG A 41 -2.00 -2.06 -8.94
C ARG A 41 -2.67 -3.01 -7.96
N ARG A 42 -3.55 -2.45 -7.12
CA ARG A 42 -4.36 -3.23 -6.18
C ARG A 42 -5.14 -4.25 -7.00
N LYS A 43 -4.64 -5.49 -7.08
CA LYS A 43 -5.32 -6.62 -7.72
C LYS A 43 -6.70 -6.71 -7.08
N LEU A 44 -7.75 -6.86 -7.90
CA LEU A 44 -9.09 -7.14 -7.36
C LEU A 44 -8.95 -8.34 -6.42
N ILE A 45 -9.74 -8.40 -5.33
CA ILE A 45 -9.64 -9.49 -4.34
C ILE A 45 -9.72 -10.87 -5.05
N THR A 46 -10.44 -10.95 -6.16
CA THR A 46 -10.57 -12.11 -7.06
C THR A 46 -9.31 -12.50 -7.82
N GLU A 47 -8.34 -11.59 -7.98
CA GLU A 47 -7.11 -11.77 -8.76
C GLU A 47 -5.90 -12.11 -7.87
N GLN A 48 -6.11 -12.25 -6.56
CA GLN A 48 -5.08 -12.61 -5.60
C GLN A 48 -4.94 -14.14 -5.53
N GLU A 49 -3.71 -14.66 -5.62
CA GLU A 49 -3.45 -16.10 -5.44
C GLU A 49 -3.94 -16.57 -4.07
N GLY A 50 -4.75 -17.64 -4.05
CA GLY A 50 -5.29 -18.23 -2.82
C GLY A 50 -6.59 -17.60 -2.31
N VAL A 51 -7.22 -16.70 -3.07
CA VAL A 51 -8.52 -16.11 -2.71
C VAL A 51 -9.63 -16.66 -3.60
N GLU A 52 -10.58 -17.37 -2.99
CA GLU A 52 -11.80 -17.84 -3.66
C GLU A 52 -12.98 -16.93 -3.29
N VAL A 53 -13.70 -16.42 -4.30
CA VAL A 53 -14.93 -15.66 -4.08
C VAL A 53 -16.11 -16.63 -4.08
N ILE A 54 -16.68 -16.83 -2.90
CA ILE A 54 -17.88 -17.65 -2.73
C ILE A 54 -19.11 -16.73 -2.79
N TYR A 55 -19.88 -16.84 -3.88
CA TYR A 55 -21.19 -16.20 -3.99
C TYR A 55 -22.20 -16.98 -3.15
N ASN A 56 -22.73 -16.36 -2.10
CA ASN A 56 -23.80 -16.95 -1.29
C ASN A 56 -25.13 -16.28 -1.64
N GLU A 57 -26.04 -17.03 -2.23
CA GLU A 57 -27.37 -16.55 -2.58
C GLU A 57 -28.28 -16.70 -1.34
N PRO A 58 -28.80 -15.59 -0.76
CA PRO A 58 -29.53 -15.64 0.52
C PRO A 58 -30.90 -16.35 0.42
N LYS A 59 -31.33 -16.74 -0.78
CA LYS A 59 -32.59 -17.44 -1.05
C LYS A 59 -32.39 -18.93 -1.37
N GLY A 60 -31.16 -19.44 -1.34
CA GLY A 60 -30.83 -20.84 -1.62
C GLY A 60 -30.10 -21.49 -0.45
N ASN A 61 -30.11 -22.82 -0.38
CA ASN A 61 -29.36 -23.61 0.61
C ASN A 61 -27.85 -23.54 0.33
N GLY A 62 -27.24 -22.42 0.69
CA GLY A 62 -25.79 -22.23 0.66
C GLY A 62 -25.09 -22.87 1.87
N PRO A 63 -23.79 -23.17 1.78
CA PRO A 63 -23.03 -23.89 2.81
C PRO A 63 -22.85 -23.13 4.14
N PHE A 64 -23.23 -21.85 4.19
CA PHE A 64 -23.11 -20.99 5.37
C PHE A 64 -24.47 -20.60 5.99
N ILE A 65 -25.60 -21.09 5.46
CA ILE A 65 -26.88 -20.94 6.16
C ILE A 65 -26.87 -21.94 7.31
N HIS A 66 -26.47 -21.46 8.48
CA HIS A 66 -26.67 -22.19 9.72
C HIS A 66 -28.18 -22.29 9.96
N ASP A 67 -28.74 -23.45 9.62
CA ASP A 67 -30.04 -23.88 10.10
C ASP A 67 -29.92 -24.06 11.62
N HIS A 68 -30.03 -22.95 12.35
CA HIS A 68 -30.23 -22.98 13.79
C HIS A 68 -31.66 -23.46 14.02
N GLY A 69 -31.82 -24.77 13.93
CA GLY A 69 -33.01 -25.49 14.34
C GLY A 69 -33.32 -25.15 15.79
N HIS A 70 -34.19 -24.16 15.98
CA HIS A 70 -34.96 -24.01 17.19
C HIS A 70 -36.08 -25.04 17.13
N HIS A 71 -35.76 -26.24 17.62
CA HIS A 71 -36.75 -27.10 18.23
C HIS A 71 -37.48 -26.31 19.30
N HIS A 72 -38.79 -26.09 19.13
CA HIS A 72 -39.80 -26.09 20.19
C HIS A 72 -41.20 -26.16 19.58
#